data_AF-A0A6S7GS41-F1
#
_entry.id   AF-A0A6S7GS41-F1
#
_cell.length_a   1.000
_cell.length_b   1.000
_cell.length_c   1.000
_cell.angle_alpha   90.00
_cell.angle_beta   90.00
_cell.angle_gamma   90.00
#
_symmetry.space_group_name_H-M   'P 1'
#
loop_
_entity.id
_entity.type
_entity.pdbx_description
1 polymer ?
#
loop_
_entity_poly.entity_id
_entity_poly.type
_entity_poly.pdbx_seq_one_letter_code
_entity_poly.pdbx_strand_id
1 'polypeptide(L)'
;MFLDPMARKRRKKYGGNKGKCFTEGWLEFKDRNVAKSVAASLNNTIVGGKKRNYYHDDIWNIKYLQKFKWSHLSEKMAYQKAVREQRMRTEISQAKREANFYLENVDKNKAFKAMEKRRKKKNSEDINTKPAKIRRLERAAKTKSDKKKVSPAANTQLSKSLLKKVSCR
;
A
#
# COMPACT_ATOMS: atom_id res chain seq x y z
N MET A 1 18.33 -8.71 -19.26
CA MET A 1 17.67 -8.51 -20.56
C MET A 1 16.30 -7.94 -20.29
N PHE A 2 16.05 -6.70 -20.71
CA PHE A 2 14.75 -6.06 -20.56
C PHE A 2 13.98 -6.19 -21.87
N LEU A 3 12.98 -7.06 -21.88
CA LEU A 3 11.99 -7.14 -22.96
C LEU A 3 10.76 -6.38 -22.48
N ASP A 4 10.40 -5.27 -23.12
CA ASP A 4 9.11 -4.61 -22.85
C ASP A 4 7.98 -5.41 -23.55
N PRO A 5 7.16 -6.17 -22.81
CA PRO A 5 6.09 -6.97 -23.41
C PRO A 5 5.00 -6.09 -24.01
N MET A 6 4.82 -4.87 -23.50
CA MET A 6 3.81 -3.92 -23.98
C MET A 6 4.22 -3.29 -25.31
N ALA A 7 5.50 -2.93 -25.49
CA ALA A 7 6.02 -2.50 -26.80
C ALA A 7 5.85 -3.59 -27.86
N ARG A 8 6.11 -4.86 -27.52
CA ARG A 8 5.90 -5.97 -28.47
C ARG A 8 4.42 -6.17 -28.83
N LYS A 9 3.52 -6.13 -27.85
CA LYS A 9 2.06 -6.24 -28.09
C LYS A 9 1.55 -5.10 -28.99
N ARG A 10 1.99 -3.86 -28.74
CA ARG A 10 1.67 -2.70 -29.59
C ARG A 10 2.14 -2.90 -31.03
N ARG A 11 3.40 -3.26 -31.25
CA ARG A 11 3.93 -3.49 -32.61
C ARG A 11 3.17 -4.58 -33.37
N LYS A 12 2.82 -5.69 -32.70
CA LYS A 12 2.01 -6.75 -33.32
C LYS A 12 0.61 -6.26 -33.72
N LYS A 13 -0.01 -5.38 -32.91
CA LYS A 13 -1.35 -4.83 -33.18
C LYS A 13 -1.35 -3.89 -34.39
N TYR A 14 -0.32 -3.07 -34.56
CA TYR A 14 -0.20 -2.11 -35.68
C TYR A 14 0.52 -2.68 -36.91
N GLY A 15 0.66 -4.00 -37.04
CA GLY A 15 1.24 -4.64 -38.23
C GLY A 15 2.76 -4.52 -38.39
N GLY A 16 3.48 -4.07 -37.35
CA GLY A 16 4.94 -3.93 -37.37
C GLY A 16 5.72 -5.23 -37.13
N ASN A 17 7.03 -5.12 -36.99
CA ASN A 17 7.95 -6.27 -36.80
C ASN A 17 7.52 -7.18 -35.61
N LYS A 18 7.34 -8.47 -35.89
CA LYS A 18 6.91 -9.51 -34.93
C LYS A 18 8.07 -10.11 -34.12
N GLY A 19 9.31 -9.79 -34.49
CA GLY A 19 10.55 -10.22 -33.85
C GLY A 19 10.64 -9.84 -32.37
N LYS A 20 11.50 -10.56 -31.65
CA LYS A 20 11.90 -10.17 -30.29
C LYS A 20 12.91 -9.02 -30.44
N CYS A 21 12.55 -7.82 -30.01
CA CYS A 21 13.51 -6.72 -29.90
C CYS A 21 13.72 -6.47 -28.42
N PHE A 22 14.98 -6.54 -28.00
CA PHE A 22 15.40 -6.22 -26.65
C PHE A 22 15.78 -4.74 -26.62
N THR A 23 15.36 -4.03 -25.58
CA THR A 23 15.69 -2.61 -25.45
C THR A 23 17.14 -2.44 -25.02
N GLU A 24 17.63 -3.34 -24.17
CA GLU A 24 18.97 -3.28 -23.58
C GLU A 24 19.53 -4.69 -23.35
N GLY A 25 20.85 -4.82 -23.57
CA GLY A 25 21.65 -6.00 -23.29
C GLY A 25 22.84 -5.65 -22.39
N TRP A 26 23.37 -6.65 -21.68
CA TRP A 26 24.51 -6.50 -20.79
C TRP A 26 25.58 -7.50 -21.18
N LEU A 27 26.84 -7.06 -21.23
CA LEU A 27 28.01 -7.88 -21.50
C LEU A 27 28.97 -7.71 -20.32
N GLU A 28 29.35 -8.80 -19.67
CA GLU A 28 30.37 -8.81 -18.63
C GLU A 28 31.70 -9.29 -19.21
N PHE A 29 32.75 -8.54 -18.91
CA PHE A 29 34.12 -8.90 -19.28
C PHE A 29 34.89 -9.25 -18.01
N LYS A 30 35.78 -10.23 -18.13
CA LYS A 30 36.71 -10.60 -17.05
C LYS A 30 37.70 -9.45 -16.77
N ASP A 31 38.24 -8.85 -17.82
CA ASP A 31 39.24 -7.79 -17.74
C ASP A 31 38.65 -6.42 -18.09
N ARG A 32 38.90 -5.44 -17.22
CA ARG A 32 38.44 -4.05 -17.41
C ARG A 32 39.05 -3.40 -18.65
N ASN A 33 40.30 -3.70 -18.98
CA ASN A 33 40.98 -3.08 -20.10
C ASN A 33 40.37 -3.52 -21.44
N VAL A 34 40.04 -4.81 -21.55
CA VAL A 34 39.31 -5.35 -22.71
C VAL A 34 37.94 -4.69 -22.82
N ALA A 35 37.20 -4.59 -21.71
CA ALA A 35 35.88 -3.95 -21.71
C ALA A 35 35.92 -2.50 -22.20
N LYS A 36 36.92 -1.72 -21.77
CA LYS A 36 37.13 -0.34 -22.23
C LYS A 36 37.47 -0.28 -23.72
N SER A 37 38.39 -1.13 -24.17
CA SER A 37 38.79 -1.18 -25.58
C SER A 37 37.61 -1.52 -26.46
N VAL A 38 36.85 -2.56 -26.12
CA VAL A 38 35.67 -2.97 -26.89
C VAL A 38 34.62 -1.87 -26.92
N ALA A 39 34.34 -1.24 -25.78
CA ALA A 39 33.39 -0.13 -25.75
C ALA A 39 33.85 1.06 -26.61
N ALA A 40 35.13 1.42 -26.58
CA ALA A 40 35.67 2.51 -27.40
C ALA A 40 35.67 2.17 -28.90
N SER A 41 36.02 0.93 -29.25
CA SER A 41 36.12 0.50 -30.65
C SER A 41 34.79 0.22 -31.32
N LEU A 42 33.84 -0.40 -30.60
CA LEU A 42 32.54 -0.77 -31.19
C LEU A 42 31.51 0.34 -31.09
N ASN A 43 31.58 1.23 -30.12
CA ASN A 43 30.56 2.25 -29.97
C ASN A 43 30.50 3.17 -31.20
N ASN A 44 29.28 3.43 -31.68
CA ASN A 44 28.99 4.20 -32.90
C ASN A 44 29.52 3.58 -34.20
N THR A 45 29.88 2.29 -34.20
CA THR A 45 30.21 1.57 -35.44
C THR A 45 29.02 0.77 -35.92
N ILE A 46 28.93 0.55 -37.24
CA ILE A 46 27.93 -0.35 -37.80
C ILE A 46 28.22 -1.79 -37.36
N VAL A 47 27.18 -2.61 -37.15
CA VAL A 47 27.33 -4.04 -36.83
C VAL A 47 28.05 -4.75 -37.98
N GLY A 48 27.75 -4.36 -39.21
CA GLY A 48 28.39 -4.88 -40.41
C GLY A 48 28.05 -6.34 -40.70
N GLY A 49 28.99 -7.06 -41.33
CA GLY A 49 28.82 -8.44 -41.78
C GLY A 49 28.31 -8.53 -43.22
N LYS A 50 27.49 -9.55 -43.52
CA LYS A 50 26.92 -9.71 -44.87
C LYS A 50 25.77 -8.73 -45.06
N LYS A 51 25.72 -8.01 -46.19
CA LYS A 51 24.66 -7.04 -46.53
C LYS A 51 23.22 -7.60 -46.44
N ARG A 52 23.04 -8.91 -46.55
CA ARG A 52 21.74 -9.58 -46.43
C ARG A 52 21.27 -9.74 -44.96
N ASN A 53 22.15 -9.54 -43.99
CA ASN A 53 21.81 -9.71 -42.58
C ASN A 53 20.94 -8.56 -42.09
N TYR A 54 19.95 -8.88 -41.26
CA TYR A 54 18.95 -7.93 -40.75
C TYR A 54 19.57 -6.73 -40.00
N TYR A 55 20.68 -6.96 -39.28
CA TYR A 55 21.33 -5.94 -38.44
C TYR A 55 22.51 -5.25 -39.13
N HIS A 56 22.74 -5.46 -40.44
CA HIS A 56 23.96 -4.99 -41.11
C HIS A 56 24.20 -3.48 -40.96
N ASP A 57 23.14 -2.70 -41.19
CA ASP A 57 23.19 -1.23 -41.17
C ASP A 57 22.91 -0.66 -39.77
N ASP A 58 22.61 -1.52 -38.78
CA ASP A 58 22.38 -1.07 -37.41
C ASP A 58 23.69 -0.62 -36.77
N ILE A 59 23.60 0.36 -35.86
CA ILE A 59 24.74 0.94 -35.17
C ILE A 59 24.83 0.37 -33.76
N TRP A 60 26.03 -0.03 -33.35
CA TRP A 60 26.35 -0.37 -31.97
C TRP A 60 26.26 0.85 -31.05
N ASN A 61 25.43 0.76 -30.01
CA ASN A 61 25.39 1.72 -28.91
C ASN A 61 25.80 1.00 -27.62
N ILE A 62 27.05 1.17 -27.20
CA ILE A 62 27.65 0.43 -26.08
C ILE A 62 28.37 1.40 -25.16
N LYS A 63 28.10 1.29 -23.86
CA LYS A 63 28.76 2.09 -22.83
C LYS A 63 29.43 1.20 -21.79
N TYR A 64 30.70 1.49 -21.49
CA TYR A 64 31.41 0.85 -20.39
C TYR A 64 30.92 1.41 -19.04
N LEU A 65 30.63 0.51 -18.10
CA LEU A 65 30.19 0.84 -16.74
C LEU A 65 31.22 0.31 -15.74
N GLN A 66 31.84 1.23 -14.99
CA GLN A 66 32.84 0.86 -13.99
C GLN A 66 32.20 0.30 -12.72
N LYS A 67 32.87 -0.68 -12.09
CA LYS A 67 32.43 -1.31 -10.82
C LYS A 67 31.03 -1.93 -10.91
N PHE A 68 30.61 -2.31 -12.11
CA PHE A 68 29.30 -2.88 -12.36
C PHE A 68 29.42 -4.38 -12.60
N LYS A 69 28.58 -5.17 -11.93
CA LYS A 69 28.52 -6.64 -12.05
C LYS A 69 27.09 -7.05 -12.35
N TRP A 70 26.92 -8.24 -12.95
CA TRP A 70 25.58 -8.76 -13.27
C TRP A 70 24.65 -8.81 -12.05
N SER A 71 25.18 -9.12 -10.86
CA SER A 71 24.44 -9.15 -9.60
C SER A 71 23.69 -7.86 -9.30
N HIS A 72 24.26 -6.69 -9.64
CA HIS A 72 23.65 -5.39 -9.37
C HIS A 72 22.39 -5.15 -10.23
N LEU A 73 22.26 -5.79 -11.39
CA LEU A 73 21.05 -5.68 -12.24
C LEU A 73 19.87 -6.38 -11.59
N SER A 74 20.07 -7.64 -11.21
CA SER A 74 19.05 -8.44 -10.52
C SER A 74 18.71 -7.83 -9.18
N GLU A 75 19.71 -7.34 -8.44
CA GLU A 75 19.52 -6.75 -7.12
C GLU A 75 18.67 -5.49 -7.17
N LYS A 76 18.97 -4.54 -8.08
CA LYS A 76 18.15 -3.33 -8.25
C LYS A 76 16.71 -3.67 -8.60
N MET A 77 16.49 -4.63 -9.49
CA MET A 77 15.14 -5.05 -9.91
C MET A 77 14.39 -5.73 -8.76
N ALA A 78 15.06 -6.63 -8.03
CA ALA A 78 14.51 -7.30 -6.86
C ALA A 78 14.16 -6.30 -5.76
N TYR A 79 15.05 -5.34 -5.47
CA TYR A 79 14.83 -4.28 -4.51
C TYR A 79 13.62 -3.41 -4.89
N GLN A 80 13.55 -2.92 -6.13
CA GLN A 80 12.41 -2.13 -6.59
C GLN A 80 11.09 -2.90 -6.49
N LYS A 81 11.09 -4.19 -6.86
CA LYS A 81 9.91 -5.06 -6.74
C LYS A 81 9.52 -5.25 -5.28
N ALA A 82 10.48 -5.52 -4.39
CA ALA A 82 10.25 -5.71 -2.97
C ALA A 82 9.70 -4.44 -2.31
N VAL A 83 10.25 -3.26 -2.63
CA VAL A 83 9.74 -1.97 -2.12
C VAL A 83 8.31 -1.74 -2.59
N ARG A 84 8.00 -2.00 -3.86
CA ARG A 84 6.64 -1.85 -4.40
C ARG A 84 5.66 -2.80 -3.70
N GLU A 85 6.07 -4.04 -3.50
CA GLU A 85 5.26 -5.05 -2.83
C GLU A 85 5.02 -4.70 -1.36
N GLN A 86 6.05 -4.22 -0.66
CA GLN A 86 5.92 -3.75 0.71
C GLN A 86 4.95 -2.57 0.81
N ARG A 87 5.05 -1.57 -0.07
CA ARG A 87 4.11 -0.44 -0.11
C ARG A 87 2.67 -0.91 -0.32
N MET A 88 2.44 -1.77 -1.32
CA MET A 88 1.12 -2.34 -1.58
C MET A 88 0.60 -3.13 -0.38
N ARG A 89 1.43 -3.93 0.28
CA ARG A 89 1.05 -4.67 1.49
C ARG A 89 0.67 -3.73 2.63
N THR A 90 1.40 -2.62 2.82
CA THR A 90 1.06 -1.63 3.84
C THR A 90 -0.24 -0.91 3.55
N GLU A 91 -0.49 -0.54 2.29
CA GLU A 91 -1.75 0.08 1.86
C GLU A 91 -2.95 -0.87 2.07
N ILE A 92 -2.80 -2.15 1.68
CA ILE A 92 -3.82 -3.17 1.92
C ILE A 92 -4.04 -3.37 3.43
N SER A 93 -2.97 -3.40 4.23
CA SER A 93 -3.08 -3.55 5.68
C SER A 93 -3.80 -2.38 6.33
N GLN A 94 -3.55 -1.15 5.87
CA GLN A 94 -4.24 0.05 6.34
C GLN A 94 -5.73 -0.01 5.99
N ALA A 95 -6.08 -0.27 4.72
CA ALA A 95 -7.46 -0.40 4.29
C ALA A 95 -8.22 -1.49 5.05
N LYS A 96 -7.58 -2.65 5.29
CA LYS A 96 -8.15 -3.73 6.11
C LYS A 96 -8.39 -3.30 7.55
N ARG A 97 -7.46 -2.54 8.15
CA ARG A 97 -7.62 -2.03 9.52
C ARG A 97 -8.81 -1.08 9.62
N GLU A 98 -8.95 -0.16 8.66
CA GLU A 98 -10.06 0.78 8.61
C GLU A 98 -11.41 0.07 8.40
N ALA A 99 -11.46 -0.91 7.49
CA ALA A 99 -12.65 -1.72 7.26
C ALA A 99 -13.07 -2.54 8.50
N ASN A 100 -12.11 -3.21 9.14
CA ASN A 100 -12.37 -3.99 10.36
C ASN A 100 -12.86 -3.09 11.50
N PHE A 101 -12.26 -1.91 11.67
CA PHE A 101 -12.68 -0.93 12.66
C PHE A 101 -14.14 -0.47 12.42
N TYR A 102 -14.52 -0.25 11.16
CA TYR A 102 -15.90 0.11 10.82
C TYR A 102 -16.89 -1.02 11.17
N LEU A 103 -16.58 -2.26 10.82
CA LEU A 103 -17.41 -3.42 11.13
C LEU A 103 -17.61 -3.58 12.65
N GLU A 104 -16.53 -3.50 13.43
CA GLU A 104 -16.61 -3.56 14.88
C GLU A 104 -17.50 -2.46 15.48
N ASN A 105 -17.41 -1.23 14.97
CA ASN A 105 -18.21 -0.12 15.46
C ASN A 105 -19.70 -0.27 15.11
N VAL A 106 -20.00 -0.82 13.92
CA VAL A 106 -21.38 -1.15 13.52
C VAL A 106 -21.96 -2.22 14.45
N ASP A 107 -21.20 -3.27 14.76
CA ASP A 107 -21.66 -4.34 15.63
C ASP A 107 -21.82 -3.88 17.09
N LYS A 108 -20.88 -3.07 17.60
CA LYS A 108 -21.02 -2.39 18.90
C LYS A 108 -22.29 -1.52 18.91
N ASN A 109 -22.53 -0.71 17.88
CA ASN A 109 -23.73 0.13 17.80
C ASN A 109 -25.03 -0.68 17.75
N LYS A 110 -25.06 -1.80 17.01
CA LYS A 110 -26.22 -2.72 17.02
C LYS A 110 -26.46 -3.30 18.41
N ALA A 111 -25.40 -3.74 19.10
CA ALA A 111 -25.49 -4.26 20.46
C ALA A 111 -25.97 -3.19 21.45
N PHE A 112 -25.44 -1.96 21.37
CA PHE A 112 -25.90 -0.83 22.19
C PHE A 112 -27.39 -0.51 21.94
N LYS A 113 -27.83 -0.45 20.68
CA LYS A 113 -29.25 -0.23 20.33
C LYS A 113 -30.15 -1.35 20.86
N ALA A 114 -29.71 -2.61 20.80
CA ALA A 114 -30.46 -3.74 21.33
C ALA A 114 -30.59 -3.66 22.87
N MET A 115 -29.51 -3.32 23.57
CA MET A 115 -29.55 -3.08 25.02
C MET A 115 -30.45 -1.89 25.39
N GLU A 116 -30.38 -0.79 24.65
CA GLU A 116 -31.21 0.39 24.89
C GLU A 116 -32.70 0.07 24.72
N LYS A 117 -33.07 -0.69 23.68
CA LYS A 117 -34.44 -1.19 23.49
C LYS A 117 -34.89 -2.09 24.64
N ARG A 118 -34.05 -3.02 25.11
CA ARG A 118 -34.36 -3.86 26.28
C ARG A 118 -34.54 -3.04 27.56
N ARG A 119 -33.66 -2.05 27.80
CA ARG A 119 -33.78 -1.12 28.94
C ARG A 119 -35.06 -0.29 28.87
N LYS A 120 -35.42 0.23 27.68
CA LYS A 120 -36.66 0.98 27.47
C LYS A 120 -37.90 0.12 27.72
N LYS A 121 -37.94 -1.12 27.24
CA LYS A 121 -39.04 -2.07 27.52
C LYS A 121 -39.19 -2.38 29.01
N LYS A 122 -38.08 -2.68 29.69
CA LYS A 122 -38.09 -2.92 31.15
C LYS A 122 -38.53 -1.68 31.93
N ASN A 123 -38.11 -0.48 31.52
CA ASN A 123 -38.52 0.77 32.16
C ASN A 123 -40.00 1.11 31.87
N SER A 124 -40.53 0.79 30.69
CA SER A 124 -41.97 0.96 30.40
C SER A 124 -42.83 -0.05 31.17
N GLU A 125 -42.35 -1.28 31.36
CA GLU A 125 -43.04 -2.28 32.20
C GLU A 125 -43.03 -1.88 33.68
N ASP A 126 -41.90 -1.39 34.19
CA ASP A 126 -41.74 -0.94 35.58
C ASP A 126 -42.55 0.35 35.90
N ILE A 127 -42.87 1.15 34.87
CA ILE A 127 -43.78 2.31 34.99
C ILE A 127 -45.26 1.89 35.05
N ASN A 128 -45.62 0.75 34.44
CA ASN A 128 -47.00 0.27 34.32
C ASN A 128 -47.45 -0.65 35.47
N THR A 129 -46.52 -1.26 36.23
CA THR A 129 -46.85 -2.20 37.32
C THR A 129 -46.68 -1.65 38.74
N LYS A 130 -46.03 -0.48 38.93
CA LYS A 130 -45.79 0.10 40.26
C LYS A 130 -46.83 1.18 40.63
N PRO A 131 -47.52 1.08 41.80
CA PRO A 131 -48.47 2.09 42.24
C PRO A 131 -47.79 3.45 42.50
N ALA A 132 -48.51 4.54 42.21
CA ALA A 132 -47.98 5.91 42.12
C ALA A 132 -47.21 6.43 43.37
N LYS A 133 -47.46 5.86 44.56
CA LYS A 133 -46.77 6.21 45.81
C LYS A 133 -45.28 5.80 45.82
N ILE A 134 -44.94 4.63 45.31
CA ILE A 134 -43.56 4.10 45.33
C ILE A 134 -42.65 4.90 44.36
N ARG A 135 -43.20 5.34 43.23
CA ARG A 135 -42.51 6.17 42.23
C ARG A 135 -42.07 7.55 42.76
N ARG A 136 -42.78 8.12 43.75
CA ARG A 136 -42.47 9.44 44.33
C ARG A 136 -41.30 9.37 45.32
N LEU A 137 -41.19 8.28 46.07
CA LEU A 137 -40.11 8.01 47.03
C LEU A 137 -38.78 7.68 46.33
N GLU A 138 -38.78 6.84 45.28
CA GLU A 138 -37.55 6.49 44.55
C GLU A 138 -36.95 7.67 43.75
N ARG A 139 -37.80 8.55 43.19
CA ARG A 139 -37.36 9.79 42.51
C ARG A 139 -36.70 10.80 43.46
N ALA A 140 -37.14 10.82 44.72
CA ALA A 140 -36.52 11.65 45.76
C ALA A 140 -35.18 11.07 46.26
N ALA A 141 -34.95 9.75 46.13
CA ALA A 141 -33.69 9.11 46.48
C ALA A 141 -32.61 9.26 45.38
N LYS A 142 -32.98 9.14 44.09
CA LYS A 142 -32.04 9.27 42.95
C LYS A 142 -31.47 10.68 42.78
N THR A 143 -32.27 11.71 43.03
CA THR A 143 -31.82 13.12 42.97
C THR A 143 -30.79 13.46 44.07
N LYS A 144 -30.73 12.67 45.15
CA LYS A 144 -29.69 12.79 46.19
C LYS A 144 -28.39 12.04 45.84
N SER A 145 -28.44 10.98 45.04
CA SER A 145 -27.23 10.23 44.63
C SER A 145 -26.49 10.86 43.45
N ASP A 146 -27.20 11.46 42.49
CA ASP A 146 -26.57 12.07 41.30
C ASP A 146 -25.83 13.39 41.64
N LYS A 147 -26.21 14.09 42.71
CA LYS A 147 -25.47 15.25 43.23
C LYS A 147 -24.12 14.90 43.88
N LYS A 148 -23.82 13.62 44.15
CA LYS A 148 -22.55 13.19 44.79
C LYS A 148 -21.49 12.69 43.81
N LYS A 149 -21.78 12.63 42.50
CA LYS A 149 -20.84 12.18 41.45
C LYS A 149 -20.65 13.21 40.35
N VAL A 150 -20.21 14.42 40.71
CA VAL A 150 -19.58 15.34 39.75
C VAL A 150 -18.26 15.81 40.35
N SER A 151 -17.18 15.12 40.00
CA SER A 151 -15.81 15.65 40.04
C SER A 151 -15.45 16.05 38.59
N PRO A 152 -15.03 17.29 38.31
CA PRO A 152 -14.73 17.71 36.95
C PRO A 152 -13.32 17.26 36.52
N ALA A 153 -13.21 16.95 35.23
CA ALA A 153 -12.02 17.02 34.39
C ALA A 153 -10.83 16.07 34.68
N ALA A 154 -10.82 14.91 34.00
CA ALA A 154 -9.60 14.24 33.55
C ALA A 154 -9.87 13.18 32.46
N ASN A 155 -10.26 13.56 31.23
CA ASN A 155 -9.97 12.70 30.07
C ASN A 155 -10.10 13.40 28.71
N THR A 156 -9.25 14.41 28.47
CA THR A 156 -9.04 15.00 27.13
C THR A 156 -7.63 14.75 26.61
N GLN A 157 -6.85 13.87 27.27
CA GLN A 157 -5.47 13.59 26.88
C GLN A 157 -5.33 12.40 25.91
N LEU A 158 -6.23 11.41 25.96
CA LEU A 158 -6.17 10.22 25.09
C LEU A 158 -6.59 10.46 23.63
N SER A 159 -7.47 11.43 23.37
CA SER A 159 -7.91 11.75 22.00
C SER A 159 -6.89 12.61 21.25
N LYS A 160 -6.18 13.51 21.93
CA LYS A 160 -5.12 14.34 21.33
C LYS A 160 -3.88 13.53 20.94
N SER A 161 -3.54 12.49 21.72
CA SER A 161 -2.42 11.58 21.40
C SER A 161 -2.69 10.70 20.18
N LEU A 162 -3.96 10.43 19.86
CA LEU A 162 -4.35 9.62 18.70
C LEU A 162 -4.30 10.43 17.40
N LEU A 163 -4.67 11.72 17.44
CA LEU A 163 -4.59 12.62 16.28
C LEU A 163 -3.14 13.01 15.92
N LYS A 164 -2.20 13.06 16.87
CA LYS A 164 -0.78 13.33 16.57
C LYS A 164 -0.08 12.19 15.81
N LYS A 165 -0.60 10.95 15.85
CA LYS A 165 -0.01 9.80 15.13
C LYS A 165 -0.43 9.71 13.67
N VAL A 166 -1.41 10.50 13.22
CA VAL A 166 -1.92 10.50 11.83
C VAL A 166 -1.21 11.55 10.96
N SER A 167 -0.44 12.48 11.56
CA SER A 167 0.10 13.66 10.84
C SER A 167 1.61 13.60 10.51
N CYS A 168 2.32 12.52 10.82
CA CYS A 168 3.75 12.39 10.46
C CYS A 168 3.99 11.15 9.62
N ARG A 169 3.80 11.29 8.31
CA ARG A 169 4.59 10.62 7.28
C ARG A 169 4.46 11.31 5.94
#